data_AF-A0A372NUH4-F1
#
_entry.id   AF-A0A372NUH4-F1
#
_cell.length_a   1.000
_cell.length_b   1.000
_cell.length_c   1.000
_cell.angle_alpha   90.00
_cell.angle_beta   90.00
_cell.angle_gamma   90.00
#
_symmetry.space_group_name_H-M   'P 1'
#
loop_
_entity.id
_entity.type
_entity.pdbx_description
1 polymer ?
#
loop_
_entity_poly.entity_id
_entity_poly.type
_entity_poly.pdbx_seq_one_letter_code
_entity_poly.pdbx_strand_id
1 'polypeptide(L)'
;MTRVLYSALITQIFLLSYSLSFGQVHKPDSVKIECEGFDTESFTDVSCDAFDYSFRDSKKVKRIRDKANLSLFNAQRGNFKKTKSNSIDVRGKITYHFGKTNEKYCFDVFGKFYRNGEFYYNKKLLIAIADNIYSKHPAYLDTLRSHE
;
A
#
# COMPACT_ATOMS: atom_id res chain seq x y z
N MET A 1 -30.60 51.88 -3.33
CA MET A 1 -30.44 50.67 -4.17
C MET A 1 -29.17 49.86 -3.88
N THR A 2 -28.17 50.42 -3.20
CA THR A 2 -26.89 49.74 -2.88
C THR A 2 -27.01 48.58 -1.88
N ARG A 3 -27.89 48.65 -0.87
CA ARG A 3 -28.04 47.58 0.15
C ARG A 3 -28.52 46.23 -0.41
N VAL A 4 -29.32 46.23 -1.47
CA VAL A 4 -29.88 45.01 -2.09
C VAL A 4 -28.82 44.27 -2.91
N LEU A 5 -27.88 45.01 -3.51
CA LEU A 5 -26.75 44.42 -4.24
C LEU A 5 -25.79 43.68 -3.31
N TYR A 6 -25.53 44.23 -2.12
CA TYR A 6 -24.66 43.56 -1.13
C TYR A 6 -25.29 42.26 -0.58
N SER A 7 -26.61 42.22 -0.35
CA SER A 7 -27.24 41.00 0.18
C SER A 7 -27.24 39.87 -0.84
N ALA A 8 -27.42 40.17 -2.12
CA ALA A 8 -27.36 39.18 -3.21
C ALA A 8 -25.93 38.63 -3.39
N LEU A 9 -24.91 39.49 -3.27
CA LEU A 9 -23.51 39.08 -3.40
C LEU A 9 -23.08 38.12 -2.27
N ILE A 10 -23.53 38.37 -1.04
CA ILE A 10 -23.19 37.54 0.14
C ILE A 10 -23.87 36.16 0.07
N THR A 11 -25.12 36.09 -0.42
CA THR A 11 -25.83 34.80 -0.59
C THR A 11 -25.16 33.94 -1.67
N GLN A 12 -24.63 34.56 -2.72
CA GLN A 12 -23.96 33.84 -3.81
C GLN A 12 -22.61 33.25 -3.39
N ILE A 13 -21.86 33.94 -2.52
CA ILE A 13 -20.59 33.45 -1.94
C ILE A 13 -20.85 32.24 -1.02
N PHE A 14 -21.91 32.28 -0.20
CA PHE A 14 -22.28 31.17 0.69
C PHE A 14 -22.68 29.90 -0.09
N LEU A 15 -23.35 30.05 -1.24
CA LEU A 15 -23.72 28.91 -2.09
C LEU A 15 -22.52 28.26 -2.79
N LEU A 16 -21.48 29.03 -3.12
CA LEU A 16 -20.24 28.51 -3.74
C LEU A 16 -19.38 27.71 -2.75
N SER A 17 -19.43 28.03 -1.46
CA SER A 17 -18.70 27.30 -0.40
C SER A 17 -19.27 25.92 -0.06
N TYR A 18 -20.46 25.55 -0.56
CA TYR A 18 -21.05 24.21 -0.34
C TYR A 18 -20.66 23.18 -1.40
N SER A 19 -19.78 23.53 -2.34
CA SER A 19 -19.12 22.53 -3.19
C SER A 19 -18.03 21.80 -2.38
N LEU A 20 -18.46 21.04 -1.38
CA LEU A 20 -17.68 19.96 -0.78
C LEU A 20 -17.43 18.95 -1.91
N SER A 21 -16.35 19.16 -2.65
CA SER A 21 -15.82 18.17 -3.58
C SER A 21 -15.40 16.97 -2.73
N PHE A 22 -16.34 16.05 -2.53
CA PHE A 22 -16.05 14.73 -2.02
C PHE A 22 -15.18 14.04 -3.06
N GLY A 23 -13.87 14.26 -2.99
CA GLY A 23 -12.90 13.58 -3.82
C GLY A 23 -13.12 12.08 -3.65
N GLN A 24 -13.65 11.42 -4.69
CA GLN A 24 -13.81 9.98 -4.67
C GLN A 24 -12.42 9.38 -4.42
N VAL A 25 -12.28 8.63 -3.33
CA VAL A 25 -11.07 7.88 -3.05
C VAL A 25 -10.90 6.87 -4.18
N HIS A 26 -10.03 7.20 -5.12
CA HIS A 26 -9.83 6.41 -6.32
C HIS A 26 -9.28 5.04 -5.91
N LYS A 27 -9.98 3.98 -6.34
CA LYS A 27 -9.60 2.60 -6.04
C LYS A 27 -8.56 2.15 -7.07
N PRO A 28 -7.65 1.22 -6.70
CA PRO A 28 -6.69 0.69 -7.64
C PRO A 28 -7.38 -0.17 -8.69
N ASP A 29 -6.96 -0.06 -9.95
CA ASP A 29 -7.39 -0.91 -11.06
C ASP A 29 -6.76 -2.31 -10.97
N SER A 30 -5.54 -2.37 -10.44
CA SER A 30 -4.86 -3.63 -10.15
C SER A 30 -3.80 -3.47 -9.08
N VAL A 31 -3.45 -4.59 -8.46
CA VAL A 31 -2.30 -4.68 -7.54
C VAL A 31 -1.32 -5.69 -8.11
N LYS A 32 -0.05 -5.30 -8.25
CA LYS A 32 1.05 -6.21 -8.61
C LYS A 32 1.87 -6.47 -7.36
N ILE A 33 2.13 -7.73 -7.07
CA ILE A 33 3.00 -8.17 -5.98
C ILE A 33 4.16 -8.93 -6.60
N GLU A 34 5.37 -8.61 -6.16
CA GLU A 34 6.59 -9.31 -6.53
C GLU A 34 7.32 -9.64 -5.22
N CYS A 35 7.61 -10.91 -4.94
CA CYS A 35 8.24 -11.29 -3.69
C CYS A 35 9.18 -12.48 -3.86
N GLU A 36 10.15 -12.54 -2.97
CA GLU A 36 10.97 -13.72 -2.75
C GLU A 36 10.29 -14.70 -1.79
N GLY A 37 10.78 -15.94 -1.72
CA GLY A 37 10.47 -16.87 -0.63
C GLY A 37 10.64 -16.20 0.73
N PHE A 38 9.59 -16.26 1.54
CA PHE A 38 9.50 -15.66 2.87
C PHE A 38 10.36 -16.40 3.93
N ASP A 39 10.82 -17.58 3.55
CA ASP A 39 11.71 -18.51 4.22
C ASP A 39 13.17 -18.42 3.75
N THR A 40 13.49 -17.53 2.81
CA THR A 40 14.86 -17.41 2.30
C THR A 40 15.73 -16.56 3.21
N GLU A 41 16.80 -17.13 3.74
CA GLU A 41 17.85 -16.38 4.42
C GLU A 41 18.63 -15.54 3.38
N SER A 42 18.91 -14.27 3.69
CA SER A 42 19.88 -13.47 2.94
C SER A 42 21.10 -13.26 3.82
N PHE A 43 22.29 -13.31 3.22
CA PHE A 43 23.54 -13.00 3.92
C PHE A 43 23.68 -11.49 4.22
N THR A 44 22.87 -10.65 3.58
CA THR A 44 22.90 -9.18 3.69
C THR A 44 21.50 -8.59 3.49
N ASP A 45 21.19 -7.51 4.22
CA ASP A 45 19.96 -6.72 4.03
C ASP A 45 19.84 -6.23 2.58
N VAL A 46 18.76 -6.62 1.88
CA VAL A 46 18.49 -6.19 0.50
C VAL A 46 17.75 -4.87 0.51
N SER A 47 18.29 -3.86 -0.19
CA SER A 47 17.61 -2.57 -0.35
C SER A 47 16.46 -2.63 -1.36
N CYS A 48 15.55 -1.65 -1.31
CA CYS A 48 14.43 -1.55 -2.25
C CYS A 48 14.89 -1.40 -3.71
N ASP A 49 16.05 -0.78 -3.94
CA ASP A 49 16.62 -0.59 -5.28
C ASP A 49 17.36 -1.84 -5.76
N ALA A 50 17.97 -2.60 -4.85
CA ALA A 50 18.66 -3.85 -5.17
C ALA A 50 17.69 -5.01 -5.42
N PHE A 51 16.46 -4.98 -4.88
CA PHE A 51 15.50 -6.09 -4.92
C PHE A 51 15.35 -6.74 -6.31
N ASP A 52 15.15 -5.94 -7.36
CA ASP A 52 14.89 -6.48 -8.70
C ASP A 52 16.09 -7.21 -9.30
N TYR A 53 17.31 -6.82 -8.90
CA TYR A 53 18.55 -7.47 -9.29
C TYR A 53 18.83 -8.70 -8.40
N SER A 54 18.73 -8.54 -7.08
CA SER A 54 19.01 -9.59 -6.10
C SER A 54 18.14 -10.83 -6.28
N PHE A 55 16.87 -10.66 -6.68
CA PHE A 55 15.90 -11.74 -6.84
C PHE A 55 15.37 -11.86 -8.26
N ARG A 56 16.18 -11.47 -9.26
CA ARG A 56 15.76 -11.45 -10.67
C ARG A 56 15.19 -12.79 -11.13
N ASP A 57 15.84 -13.88 -10.74
CA ASP A 57 15.60 -15.22 -11.28
C ASP A 57 14.75 -16.09 -10.31
N SER A 58 14.45 -15.60 -9.10
CA SER A 58 13.74 -16.34 -8.05
C SER A 58 12.40 -15.72 -7.62
N LYS A 59 12.16 -14.43 -7.91
CA LYS A 59 10.96 -13.73 -7.45
C LYS A 59 9.67 -14.29 -8.07
N LYS A 60 8.67 -14.49 -7.22
CA LYS A 60 7.29 -14.80 -7.60
C LYS A 60 6.56 -13.51 -7.95
N VAL A 61 5.70 -13.55 -8.96
CA VAL A 61 4.90 -12.40 -9.40
C VAL A 61 3.43 -12.76 -9.43
N LYS A 62 2.61 -11.95 -8.76
CA LYS A 62 1.15 -12.06 -8.78
C LYS A 62 0.53 -10.73 -9.18
N ARG A 63 -0.42 -10.75 -10.11
CA ARG A 63 -1.25 -9.60 -10.44
C ARG A 63 -2.69 -9.89 -10.03
N ILE A 64 -3.27 -8.97 -9.27
CA ILE A 64 -4.61 -9.03 -8.71
C ILE A 64 -5.48 -8.00 -9.44
N ARG A 65 -6.62 -8.45 -9.93
CA ARG A 65 -7.61 -7.63 -10.66
C ARG A 65 -9.05 -7.88 -10.21
N ASP A 66 -9.27 -8.89 -9.38
CA ASP A 66 -10.61 -9.17 -8.89
C ASP A 66 -11.04 -8.13 -7.86
N LYS A 67 -12.34 -7.79 -7.88
CA LYS A 67 -12.89 -6.68 -7.11
C LYS A 67 -12.78 -6.90 -5.60
N ALA A 68 -12.90 -8.14 -5.14
CA ALA A 68 -12.88 -8.48 -3.71
C ALA A 68 -11.49 -8.24 -3.12
N ASN A 69 -10.46 -8.81 -3.72
CA ASN A 69 -9.08 -8.59 -3.29
C ASN A 69 -8.67 -7.12 -3.47
N LEU A 70 -9.03 -6.47 -4.59
CA LEU A 70 -8.71 -5.04 -4.75
C LEU A 70 -9.32 -4.17 -3.63
N SER A 71 -10.54 -4.47 -3.19
CA SER A 71 -11.16 -3.80 -2.05
C SER A 71 -10.40 -4.07 -0.75
N LEU A 72 -10.00 -5.33 -0.51
CA LEU A 72 -9.20 -5.71 0.66
C LEU A 72 -7.86 -4.97 0.68
N PHE A 73 -7.10 -5.01 -0.42
CA PHE A 73 -5.79 -4.36 -0.53
C PHE A 73 -5.88 -2.84 -0.38
N ASN A 74 -6.92 -2.21 -0.93
CA ASN A 74 -7.14 -0.77 -0.77
C ASN A 74 -7.50 -0.41 0.67
N ALA A 75 -8.30 -1.23 1.36
CA ALA A 75 -8.60 -1.02 2.77
C ALA A 75 -7.35 -1.16 3.64
N GLN A 76 -6.53 -2.20 3.41
CA GLN A 76 -5.30 -2.40 4.18
C GLN A 76 -4.25 -1.31 3.92
N ARG A 77 -4.22 -0.72 2.71
CA ARG A 77 -3.36 0.44 2.41
C ARG A 77 -3.61 1.62 3.37
N GLY A 78 -4.83 1.81 3.85
CA GLY A 78 -5.17 2.85 4.83
C GLY A 78 -4.57 2.65 6.23
N ASN A 79 -4.04 1.47 6.53
CA ASN A 79 -3.63 1.06 7.88
C ASN A 79 -2.12 1.20 8.15
N PHE A 80 -1.38 1.93 7.31
CA PHE A 80 0.05 2.16 7.53
C PHE A 80 0.30 3.01 8.78
N LYS A 81 1.15 2.49 9.69
CA LYS A 81 1.66 3.24 10.83
C LYS A 81 3.10 3.64 10.57
N LYS A 82 3.44 4.92 10.69
CA LYS A 82 4.85 5.37 10.58
C LYS A 82 5.71 4.68 11.64
N THR A 83 6.95 4.34 11.28
CA THR A 83 7.93 3.76 12.21
C THR A 83 9.28 4.45 12.08
N LYS A 84 10.10 4.39 13.15
CA LYS A 84 11.46 4.95 13.19
C LYS A 84 12.53 3.96 12.71
N SER A 85 12.15 2.94 11.94
CA SER A 85 13.12 1.97 11.39
C SER A 85 14.09 2.72 10.47
N ASN A 86 15.38 2.37 10.52
CA ASN A 86 16.40 2.98 9.66
C ASN A 86 16.69 2.15 8.40
N SER A 87 16.35 0.86 8.44
CA SER A 87 16.49 -0.08 7.33
C SER A 87 15.41 -1.16 7.41
N ILE A 88 15.21 -1.86 6.29
CA ILE A 88 14.46 -3.10 6.17
C ILE A 88 15.20 -4.01 5.19
N ASP A 89 15.14 -5.32 5.42
CA ASP A 89 15.59 -6.34 4.46
C ASP A 89 14.45 -6.66 3.49
N VAL A 90 14.50 -6.11 2.28
CA VAL A 90 13.40 -6.15 1.33
C VAL A 90 13.23 -7.55 0.75
N ARG A 91 12.07 -8.16 1.01
CA ARG A 91 11.65 -9.46 0.47
C ARG A 91 10.52 -9.39 -0.53
N GLY A 92 9.96 -8.21 -0.74
CA GLY A 92 9.03 -8.01 -1.83
C GLY A 92 8.70 -6.55 -2.07
N LYS A 93 7.90 -6.33 -3.11
CA LYS A 93 7.29 -5.06 -3.44
C LYS A 93 5.83 -5.26 -3.84
N ILE A 94 5.01 -4.32 -3.42
CA ILE A 94 3.62 -4.19 -3.82
C ILE A 94 3.46 -2.88 -4.59
N THR A 95 2.85 -2.96 -5.77
CA THR A 95 2.55 -1.83 -6.64
C THR A 95 1.04 -1.72 -6.84
N TYR A 96 0.47 -0.60 -6.40
CA TYR A 96 -0.92 -0.25 -6.67
C TYR A 96 -0.99 0.56 -7.97
N HIS A 97 -1.81 0.13 -8.92
CA HIS A 97 -2.01 0.82 -10.20
C HIS A 97 -3.32 1.61 -10.17
N PHE A 98 -3.26 2.90 -10.45
CA PHE A 98 -4.36 3.86 -10.45
C PHE A 98 -4.42 4.58 -11.80
N GLY A 99 -4.91 3.91 -12.82
CA GLY A 99 -4.91 4.38 -14.20
C GLY A 99 -3.49 4.68 -14.69
N LYS A 100 -3.12 5.97 -14.65
CA LYS A 100 -1.82 6.48 -15.09
C LYS A 100 -0.77 6.60 -13.98
N THR A 101 -1.15 6.46 -12.70
CA THR A 101 -0.24 6.60 -11.57
C THR A 101 -0.02 5.26 -10.87
N ASN A 102 1.17 5.10 -10.28
CA ASN A 102 1.54 3.90 -9.54
C ASN A 102 2.04 4.28 -8.16
N GLU A 103 1.67 3.51 -7.15
CA GLU A 103 2.25 3.60 -5.81
C GLU A 103 2.99 2.31 -5.46
N LYS A 104 4.32 2.41 -5.28
CA LYS A 104 5.18 1.27 -4.94
C LYS A 104 5.56 1.33 -3.46
N TYR A 105 5.49 0.17 -2.80
CA TYR A 105 6.04 -0.05 -1.47
C TYR A 105 6.92 -1.29 -1.51
N CYS A 106 8.15 -1.19 -0.99
CA CYS A 106 8.97 -2.36 -0.67
C CYS A 106 8.63 -2.85 0.74
N PHE A 107 8.76 -4.15 1.01
CA PHE A 107 8.42 -4.72 2.31
C PHE A 107 9.35 -5.86 2.71
N ASP A 108 9.47 -6.07 4.02
CA ASP A 108 10.14 -7.23 4.61
C ASP A 108 9.14 -8.30 5.07
N VAL A 109 9.67 -9.43 5.53
CA VAL A 109 8.90 -10.56 6.06
C VAL A 109 8.23 -10.29 7.41
N PHE A 110 8.51 -9.14 8.04
CA PHE A 110 7.97 -8.74 9.33
C PHE A 110 6.86 -7.69 9.20
N GLY A 111 6.55 -7.25 7.99
CA GLY A 111 5.47 -6.32 7.71
C GLY A 111 5.89 -4.87 7.91
N LYS A 112 7.19 -4.59 7.85
CA LYS A 112 7.70 -3.24 7.63
C LYS A 112 7.67 -2.94 6.13
N PHE A 113 7.35 -1.70 5.81
CA PHE A 113 7.22 -1.21 4.45
C PHE A 113 8.05 0.06 4.27
N TYR A 114 8.59 0.26 3.08
CA TYR A 114 9.36 1.43 2.69
C TYR A 114 8.75 2.06 1.44
N ARG A 115 8.60 3.39 1.45
CA ARG A 115 8.21 4.20 0.29
C ARG A 115 8.84 5.59 0.43
N ASN A 116 9.56 6.03 -0.60
CA ASN A 116 10.06 7.41 -0.75
C ASN A 116 10.80 7.96 0.49
N GLY A 117 11.70 7.18 1.08
CA GLY A 117 12.47 7.60 2.26
C GLY A 117 11.75 7.42 3.61
N GLU A 118 10.47 7.04 3.61
CA GLU A 118 9.70 6.80 4.82
C GLU A 118 9.48 5.31 5.08
N PHE A 119 9.48 4.95 6.37
CA PHE A 119 9.22 3.60 6.84
C PHE A 119 7.87 3.52 7.55
N TYR A 120 7.17 2.42 7.29
CA TYR A 120 5.87 2.12 7.83
C TYR A 120 5.80 0.69 8.34
N TYR A 121 4.77 0.41 9.14
CA TYR A 121 4.41 -0.93 9.57
C TYR A 121 2.96 -1.21 9.20
N ASN A 122 2.70 -2.38 8.61
CA ASN A 122 1.37 -2.83 8.23
C ASN A 122 1.27 -4.35 8.16
N LYS A 123 1.17 -4.97 9.34
CA LYS A 123 0.98 -6.41 9.49
C LYS A 123 -0.18 -6.98 8.67
N LYS A 124 -1.34 -6.30 8.67
CA LYS A 124 -2.55 -6.78 7.98
C LYS A 124 -2.35 -6.81 6.46
N LEU A 125 -1.62 -5.84 5.91
CA LEU A 125 -1.25 -5.86 4.50
C LEU A 125 -0.28 -7.01 4.18
N LEU A 126 0.71 -7.28 5.04
CA LEU A 126 1.61 -8.42 4.83
C LEU A 126 0.83 -9.75 4.80
N ILE A 127 -0.12 -9.94 5.71
CA ILE A 127 -0.96 -11.15 5.73
C ILE A 127 -1.75 -11.26 4.42
N ALA A 128 -2.41 -10.19 3.98
CA ALA A 128 -3.15 -10.19 2.72
C ALA A 128 -2.26 -10.49 1.50
N ILE A 129 -1.01 -10.01 1.49
CA ILE A 129 0.01 -10.33 0.50
C ILE A 129 0.31 -11.83 0.52
N ALA A 130 0.59 -12.39 1.70
CA ALA A 130 0.93 -13.80 1.85
C ALA A 130 -0.21 -14.72 1.38
N ASP A 131 -1.46 -14.42 1.76
CA ASP A 131 -2.67 -15.17 1.39
C ASP A 131 -2.90 -15.23 -0.12
N ASN A 132 -2.41 -14.22 -0.85
CA ASN A 132 -2.56 -14.15 -2.30
C ASN A 132 -1.40 -14.76 -3.09
N ILE A 133 -0.28 -15.06 -2.43
CA ILE A 133 0.91 -15.65 -3.05
C ILE A 133 1.06 -17.12 -2.70
N TYR A 134 0.85 -17.47 -1.44
CA TYR A 134 1.12 -18.80 -0.91
C TYR A 134 -0.20 -19.55 -0.72
N SER A 135 -0.33 -20.71 -1.38
CA SER A 135 -1.43 -21.65 -1.14
C SER A 135 -1.28 -22.41 0.18
N LYS A 136 -0.05 -22.53 0.69
CA LYS A 136 0.30 -23.03 2.02
C LYS A 136 1.29 -22.06 2.65
N HIS A 137 0.94 -21.52 3.81
CA HIS A 137 1.75 -20.51 4.50
C HIS A 137 2.98 -21.13 5.17
N PRO A 138 4.13 -20.45 5.14
CA PRO A 138 5.20 -20.70 6.10
C PRO A 138 4.68 -20.54 7.53
N ALA A 139 5.02 -21.47 8.43
CA ALA A 139 4.50 -21.51 9.80
C ALA A 139 4.75 -20.21 10.59
N TYR A 140 5.83 -19.48 10.30
CA TYR A 140 6.13 -18.23 11.00
C TYR A 140 5.11 -17.10 10.68
N LEU A 141 4.44 -17.15 9.53
CA LEU A 141 3.34 -16.22 9.23
C LEU A 141 2.11 -16.51 10.08
N ASP A 142 1.91 -17.76 10.51
CA ASP A 142 0.87 -18.12 11.48
C ASP A 142 1.21 -17.57 12.86
N THR A 143 2.50 -17.55 13.24
CA THR A 143 2.98 -16.87 14.45
C THR A 143 2.76 -15.36 14.38
N LEU A 144 2.94 -14.74 13.20
CA LEU A 144 2.55 -13.34 13.05
C LEU A 144 1.05 -13.18 13.32
N ARG A 145 0.18 -14.05 12.82
CA ARG A 145 -1.28 -13.96 13.07
C ARG A 145 -1.65 -14.07 14.56
N SER A 146 -0.94 -14.87 15.37
CA SER A 146 -1.31 -15.13 16.77
C SER A 146 -1.02 -14.00 17.77
N HIS A 147 -0.22 -13.00 17.40
CA HIS A 147 0.06 -11.83 18.26
C HIS A 147 -0.83 -10.63 17.88
N GLU A 148 -2.07 -10.62 18.37
CA GLU A 148 -2.98 -9.45 18.35
C GLU A 148 -3.07 -8.77 19.72
#